data_AF-A0A2G2LB34-F1
#
_entry.id   AF-A0A2G2LB34-F1
#
_cell.length_a   1.000
_cell.length_b   1.000
_cell.length_c   1.000
_cell.angle_alpha   90.00
_cell.angle_beta   90.00
_cell.angle_gamma   90.00
#
_symmetry.space_group_name_H-M   'P 1'
#
loop_
_entity.id
_entity.type
_entity.pdbx_description
1 polymer ?
#
loop_
_entity_poly.entity_id
_entity_poly.type
_entity_poly.pdbx_seq_one_letter_code
_entity_poly.pdbx_strand_id
1 'polypeptide(L)'
;MNSASISMGKQFKNNILAILSLTIAISALGYNSWRNEQSEQNRNIRQAGFEIIKETAKLQHFLDNATFITTKDQSNTPIEGWVRIRLIQSLSMFMNEAVQIKANFLLLFWKDNWQNLKLEQNTNNDLSIIIDGMVKEVRVELSQLN
;
A
#
# COMPACT_ATOMS: atom_id res chain seq x y z
N MET A 1 -27.28 8.53 -64.42
CA MET A 1 -26.54 8.00 -63.24
C MET A 1 -25.24 8.79 -63.14
N ASN A 2 -25.16 9.79 -62.25
CA ASN A 2 -23.93 10.54 -62.02
C ASN A 2 -23.53 10.36 -60.55
N SER A 3 -22.53 9.51 -60.31
CA SER A 3 -21.83 9.46 -59.03
C SER A 3 -20.91 10.67 -58.95
N ALA A 4 -21.40 11.76 -58.37
CA ALA A 4 -20.55 12.89 -58.05
C ALA A 4 -19.46 12.42 -57.07
N SER A 5 -18.22 12.32 -57.55
CA SER A 5 -17.06 12.05 -56.70
C SER A 5 -16.88 13.25 -55.77
N ILE A 6 -17.46 13.18 -54.57
CA ILE A 6 -17.30 14.22 -53.56
C ILE A 6 -15.81 14.25 -53.19
N SER A 7 -15.13 15.33 -53.55
CA SER A 7 -13.72 15.56 -53.20
C SER A 7 -13.50 15.34 -51.70
N MET A 8 -12.49 14.54 -51.35
CA MET A 8 -12.15 14.21 -49.94
C MET A 8 -12.05 15.46 -49.06
N GLY A 9 -11.52 16.58 -49.59
CA GLY A 9 -11.44 17.84 -48.84
C GLY A 9 -12.80 18.46 -48.51
N LYS A 10 -13.82 18.24 -49.34
CA LYS A 10 -15.19 18.68 -49.08
C LYS A 10 -15.87 17.80 -48.02
N GLN A 11 -15.60 16.49 -48.02
CA GLN A 11 -16.08 15.59 -46.96
C GLN A 11 -15.46 15.93 -45.61
N PHE A 12 -14.17 16.28 -45.57
CA PHE A 12 -13.50 16.68 -44.32
C PHE A 12 -14.10 17.98 -43.75
N LYS A 13 -14.31 19.00 -44.60
CA LYS A 13 -14.96 20.25 -44.20
C LYS A 13 -16.38 20.03 -43.68
N ASN A 14 -17.16 19.19 -44.35
CA ASN A 14 -18.54 18.89 -43.96
C ASN A 14 -18.63 18.11 -42.65
N ASN A 15 -17.59 17.34 -42.30
CA ASN A 15 -17.56 16.52 -41.08
C ASN A 15 -16.66 17.09 -39.97
N ILE A 16 -16.21 18.34 -40.08
CA ILE A 16 -15.25 18.93 -39.13
C ILE A 16 -15.79 18.92 -37.68
N LEU A 17 -17.08 19.16 -37.50
CA LEU A 17 -17.74 19.09 -36.20
C LEU A 17 -17.73 17.67 -35.63
N ALA A 18 -18.01 16.66 -36.46
CA ALA A 18 -17.97 15.26 -36.03
C ALA A 18 -16.54 14.82 -35.67
N ILE A 19 -15.54 15.24 -36.44
CA ILE A 19 -14.12 14.95 -36.18
C ILE A 19 -13.66 15.64 -34.88
N LEU A 20 -14.04 16.90 -34.67
CA LEU A 20 -13.75 17.62 -33.43
C LEU A 20 -14.41 16.95 -32.22
N SER A 21 -15.71 16.61 -32.33
CA SER A 21 -16.43 15.88 -31.29
C SER A 21 -15.78 14.54 -30.96
N LEU A 22 -15.38 13.77 -31.97
CA LEU A 22 -14.67 12.50 -31.77
C LEU A 22 -13.32 12.70 -31.10
N THR A 23 -12.56 13.71 -31.51
CA THR A 23 -11.25 14.03 -30.92
C THR A 23 -11.38 14.41 -29.45
N ILE A 24 -12.39 15.23 -29.12
CA ILE A 24 -12.69 15.61 -27.73
C ILE A 24 -13.10 14.37 -26.93
N ALA A 25 -13.96 13.51 -27.47
CA ALA A 25 -14.40 12.30 -26.80
C ALA A 25 -13.24 11.35 -26.47
N ILE A 26 -12.34 11.10 -27.43
CA ILE A 26 -11.16 10.26 -27.22
C ILE A 26 -10.23 10.88 -26.16
N SER A 27 -10.00 12.19 -26.24
CA SER A 27 -9.15 12.90 -25.28
C SER A 27 -9.72 12.84 -23.86
N ALA A 28 -11.04 13.05 -23.72
CA ALA A 28 -11.73 12.98 -22.44
C ALA A 28 -11.71 11.56 -21.84
N LEU A 29 -11.91 10.53 -22.67
CA LEU A 29 -11.81 9.13 -22.24
C LEU A 29 -10.39 8.79 -21.77
N GLY A 30 -9.37 9.19 -22.53
CA GLY A 30 -7.96 8.97 -22.16
C GLY A 30 -7.60 9.64 -20.84
N TYR A 31 -7.96 10.91 -20.67
CA TYR A 31 -7.73 11.65 -19.42
C TYR A 31 -8.46 11.01 -18.23
N ASN A 32 -9.72 10.63 -18.41
CA ASN A 32 -10.50 9.99 -17.36
C ASN A 32 -9.93 8.62 -16.95
N SER A 33 -9.46 7.81 -17.92
CA SER A 33 -8.83 6.52 -17.63
C SER A 33 -7.55 6.69 -16.82
N TRP A 34 -6.65 7.56 -17.30
CA TRP A 34 -5.39 7.85 -16.60
C TRP A 34 -5.63 8.37 -15.18
N ARG A 35 -6.53 9.35 -15.02
CA ARG A 35 -6.87 9.91 -13.70
C ARG A 35 -7.47 8.84 -12.78
N ASN A 36 -8.29 7.93 -13.32
CA ASN A 36 -8.89 6.85 -12.56
C ASN A 36 -7.83 5.86 -12.07
N GLU A 37 -6.90 5.45 -12.94
CA GLU A 37 -5.77 4.58 -12.59
C GLU A 37 -4.93 5.18 -11.47
N GLN A 38 -4.59 6.48 -11.56
CA GLN A 38 -3.86 7.18 -10.50
C GLN A 38 -4.64 7.20 -9.18
N SER A 39 -5.95 7.44 -9.23
CA SER A 39 -6.81 7.45 -8.04
C SER A 39 -6.89 6.07 -7.38
N GLU A 40 -6.93 5.01 -8.19
CA GLU A 40 -6.96 3.63 -7.73
C GLU A 40 -5.64 3.20 -7.11
N GLN A 41 -4.51 3.55 -7.74
CA GLN A 41 -3.17 3.34 -7.18
C GLN A 41 -3.05 4.02 -5.80
N ASN A 42 -3.41 5.29 -5.69
CA ASN A 42 -3.34 6.02 -4.41
C ASN A 42 -4.28 5.41 -3.36
N ARG A 43 -5.45 4.89 -3.76
CA ARG A 43 -6.35 4.18 -2.86
C ARG A 43 -5.74 2.87 -2.34
N ASN A 44 -5.07 2.10 -3.20
CA ASN A 44 -4.41 0.85 -2.81
C ASN A 44 -3.27 1.12 -1.81
N ILE A 45 -2.44 2.14 -2.07
CA ILE A 45 -1.37 2.55 -1.15
C ILE A 45 -1.95 2.98 0.21
N ARG A 46 -3.02 3.79 0.22
CA ARG A 46 -3.72 4.18 1.46
C ARG A 46 -4.23 2.98 2.25
N GLN A 47 -4.86 2.04 1.56
CA GLN A 47 -5.42 0.85 2.20
C GLN A 47 -4.31 -0.03 2.80
N ALA A 48 -3.22 -0.26 2.05
CA ALA A 48 -2.07 -1.00 2.56
C ALA A 48 -1.40 -0.31 3.75
N GLY A 49 -1.17 1.01 3.66
CA GLY A 49 -0.54 1.80 4.72
C GLY A 49 -1.34 1.79 6.03
N PHE A 50 -2.66 2.00 5.97
CA PHE A 50 -3.49 1.93 7.18
C PHE A 50 -3.55 0.54 7.79
N GLU A 51 -3.59 -0.52 6.96
CA GLU A 51 -3.58 -1.88 7.48
C GLU A 51 -2.21 -2.23 8.10
N ILE A 52 -1.09 -1.78 7.53
CA ILE A 52 0.23 -1.91 8.16
C ILE A 52 0.27 -1.23 9.52
N ILE A 53 -0.19 0.03 9.62
CA ILE A 53 -0.22 0.76 10.92
C ILE A 53 -1.03 -0.03 11.94
N LYS A 54 -2.20 -0.54 11.55
CA LYS A 54 -3.06 -1.34 12.43
C LYS A 54 -2.40 -2.65 12.87
N GLU A 55 -1.78 -3.38 11.94
CA GLU A 55 -1.11 -4.64 12.27
C GLU A 55 0.13 -4.42 13.13
N THR A 56 0.87 -3.32 12.95
CA THR A 56 1.96 -2.96 13.86
C THR A 56 1.50 -2.66 15.27
N ALA A 57 0.39 -1.93 15.44
CA ALA A 57 -0.16 -1.66 16.76
C ALA A 57 -0.60 -2.95 17.46
N LYS A 58 -1.20 -3.89 16.72
CA LYS A 58 -1.55 -5.21 17.25
C LYS A 58 -0.31 -6.04 17.59
N LEU A 59 0.76 -5.95 16.81
CA LEU A 59 2.03 -6.63 17.09
C LEU A 59 2.70 -6.07 18.35
N GLN A 60 2.70 -4.75 18.53
CA GLN A 60 3.20 -4.11 19.75
C GLN A 60 2.40 -4.58 20.97
N HIS A 61 1.07 -4.52 20.89
CA HIS A 61 0.19 -4.98 21.97
C HIS A 61 0.40 -6.48 22.29
N PHE A 62 0.59 -7.32 21.28
CA PHE A 62 0.95 -8.74 21.47
C PHE A 62 2.24 -8.87 22.28
N LEU A 63 3.26 -8.09 21.94
CA LEU A 63 4.57 -8.14 22.58
C LEU A 63 4.54 -7.61 24.02
N ASP A 64 3.83 -6.51 24.25
CA ASP A 64 3.61 -5.95 25.59
C ASP A 64 2.92 -6.98 26.48
N ASN A 65 1.88 -7.65 25.97
CA ASN A 65 1.23 -8.73 26.69
C ASN A 65 2.18 -9.91 26.95
N ALA A 66 3.03 -10.27 25.99
CA ALA A 66 3.99 -11.35 26.17
C ALA A 66 5.11 -11.02 27.19
N THR A 67 5.45 -9.73 27.32
CA THR A 67 6.54 -9.25 28.18
C THR A 67 6.08 -8.97 29.60
N PHE A 68 4.92 -8.34 29.76
CA PHE A 68 4.48 -7.77 31.03
C PHE A 68 3.36 -8.55 31.74
N ILE A 69 2.60 -9.38 31.02
CA ILE A 69 1.49 -10.14 31.60
C ILE A 69 1.97 -11.53 32.00
N THR A 70 1.83 -11.85 33.30
CA THR A 70 2.28 -13.12 33.90
C THR A 70 1.27 -14.26 33.79
N THR A 71 0.02 -13.97 33.44
CA THR A 71 -0.99 -15.00 33.22
C THR A 71 -0.78 -15.69 31.86
N LYS A 72 -0.76 -17.02 31.85
CA LYS A 72 -0.67 -17.80 30.61
C LYS A 72 -1.94 -17.64 29.79
N ASP A 73 -1.96 -16.64 28.93
CA ASP A 73 -2.93 -16.55 27.85
C ASP A 73 -2.53 -17.55 26.75
N GLN A 74 -3.35 -18.58 26.55
CA GLN A 74 -3.14 -19.59 25.49
C GLN A 74 -3.28 -19.00 24.09
N SER A 75 -3.92 -17.85 23.93
CA SER A 75 -4.05 -17.15 22.64
C SER A 75 -2.77 -16.40 22.24
N ASN A 76 -1.89 -16.10 23.20
CA ASN A 76 -0.67 -15.32 22.98
C ASN A 76 0.51 -16.23 22.54
N THR A 77 0.39 -16.81 21.35
CA THR A 77 1.41 -17.70 20.76
C THR A 77 2.34 -16.94 19.82
N PRO A 78 3.65 -17.26 19.75
CA PRO A 78 4.55 -16.66 18.76
C PRO A 78 4.07 -16.79 17.31
N ILE A 79 3.18 -17.74 17.01
CA ILE A 79 2.55 -17.92 15.70
C ILE A 79 1.72 -16.70 15.31
N GLU A 80 1.00 -16.08 16.26
CA GLU A 80 0.24 -14.85 16.00
C GLU A 80 1.15 -13.72 15.54
N GLY A 81 2.31 -13.53 16.19
CA GLY A 81 3.30 -12.54 15.76
C GLY A 81 3.84 -12.81 14.35
N TRP A 82 4.13 -14.08 14.02
CA TRP A 82 4.54 -14.48 12.67
C TRP A 82 3.51 -14.14 11.60
N VAL A 83 2.22 -14.35 11.88
CA VAL A 83 1.13 -14.03 10.94
C VAL A 83 1.08 -12.53 10.66
N ARG A 84 1.14 -11.70 11.72
CA ARG A 84 1.13 -10.24 11.59
C ARG A 84 2.30 -9.71 10.79
N ILE A 85 3.51 -10.18 11.08
CA ILE A 85 4.73 -9.72 10.41
C ILE A 85 4.72 -10.10 8.93
N ARG A 86 4.25 -11.30 8.58
CA ARG A 86 4.11 -11.69 7.16
C ARG A 86 3.04 -10.88 6.44
N LEU A 87 1.95 -10.53 7.11
CA LEU A 87 0.94 -9.65 6.54
C LEU A 87 1.53 -8.24 6.28
N ILE A 88 2.26 -7.69 7.25
CA ILE A 88 2.99 -6.42 7.10
C ILE A 88 3.95 -6.48 5.90
N GLN A 89 4.75 -7.55 5.78
CA GLN A 89 5.67 -7.74 4.65
C GLN A 89 4.94 -7.84 3.31
N SER A 90 3.79 -8.51 3.27
CA SER A 90 3.02 -8.66 2.03
C SER A 90 2.41 -7.31 1.61
N LEU A 91 1.93 -6.53 2.57
CA LEU A 91 1.35 -5.21 2.31
C LEU A 91 2.40 -4.16 1.95
N SER A 92 3.64 -4.29 2.45
CA SER A 92 4.70 -3.33 2.14
C SER A 92 5.10 -3.34 0.67
N MET A 93 4.80 -4.42 -0.08
CA MET A 93 5.02 -4.49 -1.53
C MET A 93 4.22 -3.45 -2.32
N PHE A 94 3.13 -2.92 -1.75
CA PHE A 94 2.36 -1.82 -2.34
C PHE A 94 2.89 -0.44 -1.96
N MET A 95 3.95 -0.38 -1.16
CA MET A 95 4.51 0.83 -0.59
C MET A 95 5.92 1.09 -1.14
N ASN A 96 6.51 2.22 -0.77
CA ASN A 96 7.83 2.63 -1.18
C ASN A 96 8.92 1.66 -0.69
N GLU A 97 10.12 1.77 -1.28
CA GLU A 97 11.25 0.88 -0.95
C GLU A 97 11.66 0.98 0.53
N ALA A 98 11.53 2.15 1.15
CA ALA A 98 11.89 2.34 2.55
C ALA A 98 10.96 1.57 3.50
N VAL A 99 9.65 1.52 3.22
CA VAL A 99 8.70 0.67 3.97
C VAL A 99 9.04 -0.81 3.77
N GLN A 100 9.36 -1.23 2.54
CA GLN A 100 9.73 -2.61 2.24
C GLN A 100 10.98 -3.07 3.01
N ILE A 101 12.02 -2.24 3.03
CA ILE A 101 13.25 -2.51 3.79
C ILE A 101 12.94 -2.68 5.28
N LYS A 102 12.13 -1.79 5.86
CA LYS A 102 11.74 -1.86 7.28
C LYS A 102 10.89 -3.09 7.60
N ALA A 103 9.98 -3.48 6.72
CA ALA A 103 9.19 -4.69 6.89
C ALA A 103 10.06 -5.97 6.83
N ASN A 104 11.05 -6.00 5.94
CA ASN A 104 12.03 -7.09 5.89
C ASN A 104 12.92 -7.11 7.13
N PHE A 105 13.34 -5.95 7.64
CA PHE A 105 14.09 -5.86 8.88
C PHE A 105 13.28 -6.38 10.08
N LEU A 106 11.99 -6.01 10.17
CA LEU A 106 11.07 -6.53 11.18
C LEU A 106 10.96 -8.07 11.12
N LEU A 107 10.86 -8.64 9.91
CA LEU A 107 10.84 -10.09 9.72
C LEU A 107 12.11 -10.77 10.22
N LEU A 108 13.28 -10.23 9.87
CA LEU A 108 14.57 -10.76 10.30
C LEU A 108 14.74 -10.66 11.82
N PHE A 109 14.45 -9.49 12.39
CA PHE A 109 14.52 -9.28 13.83
C PHE A 109 13.64 -10.29 14.58
N TRP A 110 12.41 -10.50 14.11
CA TRP A 110 11.52 -11.49 14.72
C TRP A 110 12.05 -12.91 14.57
N LYS A 111 12.54 -13.28 13.38
CA LYS A 111 13.14 -14.60 13.13
C LYS A 111 14.25 -14.92 14.12
N ASP A 112 15.06 -13.93 14.47
CA ASP A 112 16.21 -14.12 15.34
C ASP A 112 15.85 -14.08 16.83
N ASN A 113 14.77 -13.37 17.20
CA ASN A 113 14.46 -13.07 18.62
C ASN A 113 13.15 -13.70 19.15
N TRP A 114 12.32 -14.35 18.32
CA TRP A 114 10.98 -14.80 18.74
C TRP A 114 10.97 -15.78 19.93
N GLN A 115 12.07 -16.51 20.17
CA GLN A 115 12.21 -17.43 21.29
C GLN A 115 12.40 -16.71 22.63
N ASN A 116 12.96 -15.50 22.60
CA ASN A 116 13.35 -14.73 23.79
C ASN A 116 12.33 -13.64 24.18
N LEU A 117 11.20 -13.53 23.45
CA LEU A 117 10.20 -12.48 23.63
C LEU A 117 9.61 -12.39 25.04
N LYS A 118 9.55 -13.51 25.77
CA LYS A 118 8.99 -13.57 27.13
C LYS A 118 10.02 -13.23 28.21
N LEU A 119 11.29 -13.19 27.84
CA LEU A 119 12.41 -13.19 28.80
C LEU A 119 13.09 -11.82 28.88
N GLU A 120 13.00 -11.01 27.83
CA GLU A 120 13.80 -9.79 27.72
C GLU A 120 12.97 -8.56 27.35
N GLN A 121 12.86 -7.63 28.32
CA GLN A 121 12.34 -6.28 28.09
C GLN A 121 13.07 -5.55 26.95
N ASN A 122 14.36 -5.84 26.77
CA ASN A 122 15.17 -5.25 25.70
C ASN A 122 14.66 -5.66 24.32
N THR A 123 14.26 -6.92 24.13
CA THR A 123 13.69 -7.39 22.87
C THR A 123 12.38 -6.64 22.55
N ASN A 124 11.57 -6.33 23.57
CA ASN A 124 10.37 -5.52 23.39
C ASN A 124 10.70 -4.09 22.94
N ASN A 125 11.61 -3.43 23.66
CA ASN A 125 12.02 -2.07 23.35
C ASN A 125 12.61 -1.95 21.94
N ASP A 126 13.46 -2.90 21.55
CA ASP A 126 14.08 -2.94 20.23
C ASP A 126 13.03 -3.12 19.11
N LEU A 127 12.05 -4.02 19.30
CA LEU A 127 10.95 -4.17 18.34
C LEU A 127 10.08 -2.91 18.27
N SER A 128 9.86 -2.25 19.41
CA SER A 128 9.09 -1.00 19.47
C SER A 128 9.72 0.09 18.61
N ILE A 129 11.05 0.24 18.68
CA ILE A 129 11.81 1.18 17.84
C ILE A 129 11.66 0.84 16.35
N ILE A 130 11.69 -0.45 15.99
CA ILE A 130 11.51 -0.92 14.61
C ILE A 130 10.11 -0.58 14.11
N ILE A 131 9.09 -0.86 14.93
CA ILE A 131 7.68 -0.55 14.63
C ILE A 131 7.50 0.95 14.42
N ASP A 132 8.00 1.79 15.33
CA ASP A 132 7.90 3.25 15.22
C ASP A 132 8.57 3.77 13.96
N GLY A 133 9.75 3.24 13.65
CA GLY A 133 10.47 3.56 12.42
C GLY A 133 9.68 3.21 11.16
N MET A 134 8.96 2.08 11.16
CA MET A 134 8.12 1.65 10.05
C MET A 134 6.85 2.49 9.92
N VAL A 135 6.15 2.76 11.03
CA VAL A 135 4.97 3.61 11.07
C VAL A 135 5.30 5.03 10.59
N LYS A 136 6.47 5.55 10.96
CA LYS A 136 6.95 6.85 10.47
C LYS A 136 7.09 6.85 8.95
N GLU A 137 7.71 5.83 8.39
CA GLU A 137 7.90 5.73 6.93
C GLU A 137 6.57 5.61 6.19
N VAL A 138 5.66 4.77 6.70
CA VAL A 138 4.30 4.65 6.15
C VAL A 138 3.60 6.02 6.15
N ARG A 139 3.70 6.80 7.23
CA ARG A 139 3.10 8.14 7.29
C ARG A 139 3.73 9.12 6.31
N VAL A 140 5.05 9.02 6.08
CA VAL A 140 5.76 9.85 5.07
C VAL A 140 5.24 9.55 3.68
N GLU A 141 5.04 8.28 3.34
CA GLU A 141 4.50 7.92 2.02
C GLU A 141 3.04 8.35 1.87
N LEU A 142 2.20 8.11 2.88
CA LEU A 142 0.80 8.50 2.84
C LEU A 142 0.60 10.03 2.69
N SER A 143 1.53 10.86 3.19
CA SER A 143 1.46 12.31 3.05
C SER A 143 1.85 12.81 1.66
N GLN A 144 2.47 11.96 0.83
CA GLN A 144 2.88 12.28 -0.54
C GLN A 144 1.83 11.91 -1.59
N LEU A 145 0.75 11.23 -1.20
CA LEU A 145 -0.31 10.81 -2.11
C LEU A 145 -1.21 12.01 -2.46
N ASN A 146 -1.41 12.21 -3.77
CA ASN A 146 -2.32 13.21 -4.32
C ASN A 146 -3.78 12.71 -4.48
#